data_AF-A0A956W0I1-F1
#
_entry.id   AF-A0A956W0I1-F1
#
_cell.length_a   1.000
_cell.length_b   1.000
_cell.length_c   1.000
_cell.angle_alpha   90.00
_cell.angle_beta   90.00
_cell.angle_gamma   90.00
#
_symmetry.space_group_name_H-M   'P 1'
#
loop_
_entity.id
_entity.type
_entity.pdbx_description
1 polymer ?
#
loop_
_entity_poly.entity_id
_entity_poly.type
_entity_poly.pdbx_seq_one_letter_code
_entity_poly.pdbx_strand_id
1 'polypeptide(L)'
;MCSRKECAAKHVDMVIHIEYQVVVYRRNIARLCAEDGCQSAPPAPFECSLCRGHFCAEHIHERLYWTPDGLTRNERVLSLCAHCWDRRKIWQKR
;
A
#
# COMPACT_ATOMS: atom_id res chain seq x y z
N MET A 1 -19.49 15.85 -9.96
CA MET A 1 -19.15 14.46 -9.58
C MET A 1 -19.47 13.57 -10.78
N CYS A 2 -18.52 12.80 -11.31
CA CYS A 2 -18.73 11.91 -12.47
C CYS A 2 -19.60 10.70 -12.04
N SER A 3 -20.62 10.35 -12.83
CA SER A 3 -21.59 9.27 -12.51
C SER A 3 -21.17 7.87 -13.00
N ARG A 4 -20.00 7.73 -13.63
CA ARG A 4 -19.50 6.42 -14.08
C ARG A 4 -19.14 5.53 -12.89
N LYS A 5 -19.33 4.22 -13.06
CA LYS A 5 -19.02 3.22 -12.02
C LYS A 5 -17.55 3.29 -11.57
N GLU A 6 -16.61 3.51 -12.48
CA GLU A 6 -15.19 3.71 -12.11
C GLU A 6 -14.95 4.96 -11.26
N CYS A 7 -15.63 6.06 -11.59
CA CYS A 7 -15.50 7.31 -10.84
C CYS A 7 -16.00 7.13 -9.39
N ALA A 8 -17.13 6.43 -9.22
CA ALA A 8 -17.64 6.09 -7.89
C ALA A 8 -16.67 5.17 -7.12
N ALA A 9 -16.13 4.13 -7.78
CA ALA A 9 -15.17 3.23 -7.15
C ALA A 9 -13.88 3.94 -6.72
N LYS A 10 -13.34 4.84 -7.55
CA LYS A 10 -12.15 5.65 -7.22
C LYS A 10 -12.43 6.64 -6.09
N HIS A 11 -13.63 7.21 -6.04
CA HIS A 11 -14.04 8.09 -4.93
C HIS A 11 -14.12 7.32 -3.61
N VAL A 12 -14.77 6.15 -3.59
CA VAL A 12 -14.85 5.28 -2.41
C VAL A 12 -13.46 4.86 -1.95
N ASP A 13 -12.60 4.41 -2.87
CA ASP A 13 -11.18 4.10 -2.58
C ASP A 13 -10.45 5.27 -1.94
N MET A 14 -10.63 6.47 -2.47
CA MET A 14 -9.96 7.68 -1.98
C MET A 14 -10.37 7.99 -0.54
N VAL A 15 -11.66 7.92 -0.21
CA VAL A 15 -12.17 8.15 1.14
C VAL A 15 -11.56 7.13 2.11
N ILE A 16 -11.60 5.84 1.77
CA ILE A 16 -11.01 4.77 2.57
C ILE A 16 -9.49 4.99 2.75
N HIS A 17 -8.80 5.43 1.69
CA HIS A 17 -7.36 5.66 1.77
C HIS A 17 -6.98 6.81 2.70
N ILE A 18 -7.79 7.88 2.75
CA ILE A 18 -7.57 9.00 3.67
C ILE A 18 -7.66 8.51 5.11
N GLU A 19 -8.68 7.71 5.44
CA GLU A 19 -8.82 7.12 6.78
C GLU A 19 -7.67 6.18 7.11
N TYR A 20 -7.28 5.33 6.15
CA TYR A 20 -6.12 4.46 6.26
C TYR A 20 -4.82 5.24 6.53
N GLN A 21 -4.61 6.40 5.88
CA GLN A 21 -3.44 7.23 6.13
C GLN A 21 -3.37 7.75 7.57
N VAL A 22 -4.51 8.07 8.18
CA VAL A 22 -4.56 8.47 9.60
C VAL A 22 -4.12 7.31 10.50
N VAL A 23 -4.54 6.09 10.21
CA VAL A 23 -4.12 4.89 10.95
C VAL A 23 -2.63 4.64 10.79
N VAL A 24 -2.12 4.66 9.56
CA VAL A 24 -0.68 4.51 9.26
C VAL A 24 0.14 5.53 10.04
N TYR A 25 -0.26 6.80 10.01
CA TYR A 25 0.45 7.87 10.72
C TYR A 25 0.53 7.61 12.23
N ARG A 26 -0.60 7.24 12.85
CA ARG A 26 -0.63 6.93 14.30
C ARG A 26 0.26 5.75 14.64
N ARG A 27 0.24 4.69 13.83
CA ARG A 27 1.02 3.47 14.05
C ARG A 27 2.52 3.70 13.83
N ASN A 28 2.88 4.50 12.82
CA ASN A 28 4.25 4.93 12.59
C ASN A 28 4.83 5.68 13.80
N ILE A 29 4.06 6.63 14.38
CA ILE A 29 4.47 7.35 15.60
C ILE A 29 4.68 6.39 16.76
N ALA A 30 3.77 5.41 16.91
CA ALA A 30 3.86 4.38 17.94
C ALA A 30 5.00 3.36 17.69
N ARG A 31 5.74 3.47 16.57
CA ARG A 31 6.76 2.50 16.14
C ARG A 31 6.20 1.07 16.01
N LEU A 32 4.95 0.97 15.57
CA LEU A 32 4.27 -0.30 15.31
C LEU A 32 4.16 -0.51 13.79
N CYS A 33 4.08 -1.78 13.39
CA CYS A 33 3.73 -2.13 12.02
C CYS A 33 2.40 -1.46 11.66
N ALA A 34 2.31 -0.84 10.48
CA ALA A 34 1.14 -0.10 10.03
C ALA A 34 -0.03 -1.00 9.59
N GLU A 35 0.14 -2.33 9.58
CA GLU A 35 -0.94 -3.30 9.40
C GLU A 35 -1.86 -3.29 10.61
N ASP A 36 -3.17 -3.36 10.38
CA ASP A 36 -4.14 -3.38 11.47
C ASP A 36 -4.01 -4.67 12.30
N GLY A 37 -4.18 -4.57 13.62
CA GLY A 37 -3.99 -5.68 14.54
C GLY A 37 -2.55 -6.16 14.77
N CYS A 38 -1.56 -5.77 13.95
CA CYS A 38 -0.17 -6.21 14.12
C CYS A 38 0.56 -5.44 15.22
N GLN A 39 0.97 -6.05 16.33
CA GLN A 39 1.68 -5.33 17.40
C GLN A 39 3.21 -5.36 17.27
N SER A 40 3.73 -5.96 16.20
CA SER A 40 5.16 -6.09 15.98
C SER A 40 5.79 -4.73 15.67
N ALA A 41 6.91 -4.44 16.31
CA ALA A 41 7.77 -3.34 15.88
C ALA A 41 8.36 -3.68 14.50
N PRO A 42 8.28 -2.77 13.52
CA PRO A 42 8.86 -3.01 12.21
C PRO A 42 10.39 -3.03 12.35
N PRO A 43 11.10 -4.03 11.80
CA PRO A 43 12.54 -3.93 11.66
C PRO A 43 12.83 -2.75 10.71
N ALA A 44 13.78 -1.90 11.08
CA ALA A 44 14.25 -0.83 10.21
C ALA A 44 14.68 -1.39 8.83
N PRO A 45 14.58 -0.66 7.70
CA PRO A 45 13.65 0.40 7.32
C PRO A 45 12.67 -0.13 6.24
N PHE A 46 11.64 -0.88 6.64
CA PHE A 46 10.64 -1.38 5.69
C PHE A 46 9.47 -0.40 5.55
N GLU A 47 9.57 0.49 4.56
CA GLU A 47 8.62 1.57 4.31
C GLU A 47 7.89 1.41 2.96
N CYS A 48 6.55 1.48 2.99
CA CYS A 48 5.75 1.51 1.77
C CYS A 48 5.97 2.82 0.99
N SER A 49 6.39 2.73 -0.27
CA SER A 49 6.64 3.87 -1.16
C SER A 49 5.41 4.75 -1.47
N LEU A 50 4.18 4.21 -1.34
CA LEU A 50 2.95 4.97 -1.59
C LEU A 50 2.33 5.56 -0.33
N CYS A 51 2.17 4.78 0.75
CA CYS A 51 1.54 5.27 1.98
C CYS A 51 2.53 5.70 3.06
N ARG A 52 3.85 5.52 2.86
CA ARG A 52 4.92 5.81 3.83
C ARG A 52 4.74 5.09 5.18
N GLY A 53 3.99 3.99 5.19
CA GLY A 53 3.78 3.17 6.39
C GLY A 53 4.97 2.27 6.66
N HIS A 54 5.33 2.10 7.93
CA HIS A 54 6.37 1.17 8.35
C HIS A 54 5.76 -0.21 8.60
N PHE A 55 6.32 -1.26 8.00
CA PHE A 55 5.78 -2.63 8.09
C PHE A 55 6.81 -3.59 8.67
N CYS A 56 6.36 -4.60 9.41
CA CYS A 56 7.24 -5.68 9.83
C CYS A 56 7.62 -6.55 8.62
N ALA A 57 8.69 -7.36 8.78
CA ALA A 57 9.16 -8.24 7.72
C ALA A 57 8.02 -9.13 7.18
N GLU A 58 7.18 -9.70 8.04
CA GLU A 58 6.01 -10.51 7.66
C GLU A 58 5.05 -9.77 6.72
N HIS A 59 4.70 -8.52 7.03
CA HIS A 59 3.75 -7.73 6.25
C HIS A 59 4.36 -7.04 5.02
N ILE A 60 5.66 -7.22 4.77
CA ILE A 60 6.34 -6.72 3.57
C ILE A 60 7.01 -7.81 2.71
N HIS A 61 7.36 -8.97 3.26
CA HIS A 61 8.21 -9.99 2.61
C HIS A 61 7.56 -10.80 1.49
N GLU A 62 6.28 -10.63 1.19
CA GLU A 62 5.62 -11.45 0.16
C GLU A 62 5.28 -10.73 -1.15
N ARG A 63 6.07 -9.72 -1.57
CA ARG A 63 5.63 -8.85 -2.68
C ARG A 63 6.71 -8.56 -3.71
N LEU A 64 7.32 -9.64 -4.21
CA LEU A 64 7.99 -9.67 -5.52
C LEU A 64 6.95 -9.44 -6.60
N TYR A 65 6.86 -8.23 -7.15
CA TYR A 65 5.91 -7.96 -8.23
C TYR A 65 6.64 -7.62 -9.53
N TRP A 66 6.18 -8.29 -10.59
CA TRP A 66 6.64 -8.12 -11.95
C TRP A 66 6.35 -6.70 -12.45
N THR A 67 7.40 -5.89 -12.62
CA THR A 67 7.30 -4.68 -13.44
C THR A 67 7.76 -4.99 -14.86
N PRO A 68 6.94 -4.74 -15.90
CA PRO A 68 7.42 -4.80 -17.27
C PRO A 68 8.39 -3.63 -17.51
N ASP A 69 9.69 -3.91 -17.46
CA ASP A 69 10.75 -2.94 -17.76
C ASP A 69 11.24 -3.19 -19.20
N GLY A 70 10.41 -2.83 -20.17
CA GLY A 70 10.70 -2.99 -21.60
C GLY A 70 10.75 -4.45 -22.06
N LEU A 71 11.95 -5.04 -22.10
CA LEU A 71 12.28 -6.33 -22.73
C LEU A 71 12.74 -7.43 -21.75
N THR A 72 12.97 -7.13 -20.48
CA THR A 72 13.37 -8.11 -19.46
C THR A 72 12.46 -8.09 -18.24
N ARG A 73 12.09 -9.29 -17.78
CA ARG A 73 11.33 -9.50 -16.54
C ARG A 73 12.31 -9.45 -15.37
N ASN A 74 12.44 -8.29 -14.73
CA ASN A 74 13.25 -8.16 -13.51
C ASN A 74 12.35 -8.25 -12.29
N GLU A 75 12.69 -9.13 -11.34
CA GLU A 75 12.10 -9.15 -10.01
C GLU A 75 12.58 -7.91 -9.25
N ARG A 76 11.72 -6.89 -9.13
CA ARG A 76 11.97 -5.77 -8.23
C ARG A 76 11.06 -5.91 -7.01
N VAL A 77 11.66 -5.87 -5.84
CA VAL A 77 10.93 -5.67 -4.59
C VAL A 77 10.37 -4.25 -4.63
N LEU A 78 9.11 -4.10 -5.02
CA LEU A 78 8.41 -2.85 -4.80
C LEU A 78 8.07 -2.82 -3.30
N SER A 79 8.55 -1.81 -2.60
CA SER A 79 8.15 -1.58 -1.21
C SER A 79 6.69 -1.08 -1.19
N LEU A 80 5.73 -1.97 -1.39
CA LEU A 80 4.29 -1.68 -1.40
C LEU A 80 3.56 -2.59 -0.42
N CYS A 81 2.78 -1.98 0.47
CA CYS A 81 1.88 -2.71 1.35
C CYS A 81 0.66 -3.28 0.60
N ALA A 82 -0.05 -4.19 1.27
CA ALA A 82 -1.27 -4.81 0.76
C ALA A 82 -2.30 -3.81 0.27
N HIS A 83 -2.62 -2.85 1.14
CA HIS A 83 -3.56 -1.79 0.87
C HIS A 83 -3.23 -1.07 -0.43
N CYS A 84 -2.03 -0.51 -0.53
CA CYS A 84 -1.60 0.26 -1.70
C CYS A 84 -1.54 -0.56 -2.99
N TRP A 85 -1.25 -1.85 -2.91
CA TRP A 85 -1.31 -2.73 -4.06
C TRP A 85 -2.74 -2.88 -4.60
N ASP A 86 -3.71 -3.13 -3.73
CA ASP A 86 -5.11 -3.29 -4.13
C ASP A 86 -5.70 -1.98 -4.68
N ARG A 87 -5.30 -0.84 -4.12
CA ARG A 87 -5.64 0.48 -4.68
C ARG A 87 -5.21 0.59 -6.14
N ARG A 88 -3.99 0.17 -6.50
CA ARG A 88 -3.51 0.28 -7.89
C ARG A 88 -4.44 -0.43 -8.87
N LYS A 89 -5.04 -1.57 -8.49
CA LYS A 89 -5.99 -2.31 -9.33
C LYS A 89 -7.28 -1.52 -9.61
N ILE A 90 -7.70 -0.66 -8.70
CA ILE A 90 -8.87 0.23 -8.87
C ILE A 90 -8.51 1.39 -9.80
N TRP A 91 -7.32 1.96 -9.65
CA TRP A 91 -6.89 3.14 -10.40
C TRP A 91 -6.40 2.83 -11.82
N GLN A 92 -5.94 1.60 -12.09
CA GLN A 92 -5.52 1.14 -13.42
C GLN A 92 -6.69 0.77 -14.35
N LYS A 93 -7.90 0.56 -13.81
CA LYS A 93 -9.10 0.35 -14.64
C LYS A 93 -9.43 1.66 -15.36
N ARG A 94 -9.42 1.60 -16.70
CA ARG A 94 -9.72 2.71 -17.61
C ARG A 94 -11.22 2.83 -17.86
#